data_AF-A0A7S0H9Q8-F1
#
_entry.id   AF-A0A7S0H9Q8-F1
#
_cell.length_a   1.000
_cell.length_b   1.000
_cell.length_c   1.000
_cell.angle_alpha   90.00
_cell.angle_beta   90.00
_cell.angle_gamma   90.00
#
_symmetry.space_group_name_H-M   'P 1'
#
loop_
_entity.id
_entity.type
_entity.pdbx_description
1 polymer ?
#
loop_
_entity_poly.entity_id
_entity_poly.type
_entity_poly.pdbx_seq_one_letter_code
_entity_poly.pdbx_strand_id
1 'polypeptide(L)'
;TVEGIQCLVLRLTFVGELGYELHVPESHAVKVYNKIFSMGESLKKQYIPVVDAGYGAIDSMSAEKGYRHWHADVSNAVTPMEANIGFTVVPTLKEWEHSDPTISEKKKEFVGRSALQAQRAEGLKRKLICLVIDDDKPLHGLETIWRNGDCVGYVKSTAYGHTIGKTIAYGFVECSKSSDPPRKITNKWLQKGTYFIGDKGERLPAKLSLKCPYDPSNKKLMI
;
A
#
# COMPACT_ATOMS: atom_id res chain seq x y z
N THR A 1 -10.74 -6.52 28.30
CA THR A 1 -9.71 -6.04 29.24
C THR A 1 -8.54 -7.00 29.20
N VAL A 2 -7.33 -6.56 29.55
CA VAL A 2 -6.19 -7.45 29.79
C VAL A 2 -5.80 -7.27 31.25
N GLU A 3 -5.89 -8.32 32.07
CA GLU A 3 -5.57 -8.23 33.52
C GLU A 3 -6.34 -7.11 34.25
N GLY A 4 -7.64 -6.96 33.94
CA GLY A 4 -8.49 -5.91 34.50
C GLY A 4 -8.27 -4.51 33.90
N ILE A 5 -7.31 -4.34 32.99
CA ILE A 5 -7.01 -3.06 32.35
C ILE A 5 -7.91 -2.87 31.13
N GLN A 6 -8.60 -1.74 31.06
CA GLN A 6 -9.41 -1.36 29.91
C GLN A 6 -8.51 -0.98 28.74
N CYS A 7 -8.74 -1.60 27.59
CA CYS A 7 -7.98 -1.38 26.36
C CYS A 7 -8.97 -1.13 25.22
N LEU A 8 -8.61 -0.26 24.28
CA LEU A 8 -9.31 -0.16 23.00
C LEU A 8 -8.67 -1.17 22.05
N VAL A 9 -9.50 -2.03 21.46
CA VAL A 9 -9.07 -3.08 20.53
C VAL A 9 -9.62 -2.73 19.16
N LEU A 10 -8.73 -2.60 18.18
CA LEU A 10 -9.10 -2.36 16.80
C LEU A 10 -8.68 -3.56 15.95
N ARG A 11 -9.62 -4.15 15.20
CA ARG A 11 -9.29 -5.24 14.26
C ARG A 11 -8.78 -4.64 12.96
N LEU A 12 -7.50 -4.29 12.94
CA LEU A 12 -6.76 -3.93 11.74
C LEU A 12 -5.30 -4.39 11.85
N THR A 13 -4.61 -4.33 10.72
CA THR A 13 -3.21 -4.75 10.60
C THR A 13 -2.53 -3.93 9.52
N PHE A 14 -1.25 -3.64 9.72
CA PHE A 14 -0.39 -3.08 8.68
C PHE A 14 0.54 -4.14 8.06
N VAL A 15 0.45 -5.40 8.49
CA VAL A 15 1.29 -6.51 8.01
C VAL A 15 0.52 -7.56 7.21
N GLY A 16 -0.80 -7.42 7.05
CA GLY A 16 -1.57 -8.29 6.16
C GLY A 16 -2.00 -9.64 6.72
N GLU A 17 -1.78 -9.88 8.00
CA GLU A 17 -2.21 -11.06 8.75
C GLU A 17 -3.32 -10.74 9.74
N LEU A 18 -4.04 -11.77 10.21
CA LEU A 18 -4.97 -11.63 11.32
C LEU A 18 -4.25 -10.98 12.52
N GLY A 19 -4.84 -9.91 13.04
CA GLY A 19 -4.27 -9.19 14.16
C GLY A 19 -5.20 -8.10 14.68
N TYR A 20 -4.75 -7.52 15.79
CA TYR A 20 -5.42 -6.42 16.46
C TYR A 20 -4.40 -5.38 16.88
N GLU A 21 -4.77 -4.11 16.75
CA GLU A 21 -4.08 -3.02 17.43
C GLU A 21 -4.68 -2.86 18.82
N LEU A 22 -3.82 -2.95 19.84
CA LEU A 22 -4.20 -2.83 21.24
C LEU A 22 -3.72 -1.48 21.78
N HIS A 23 -4.65 -0.56 22.01
CA HIS A 23 -4.36 0.72 22.63
C HIS A 23 -4.55 0.59 24.16
N VAL A 24 -3.45 0.83 24.88
CA VAL A 24 -3.34 0.64 26.33
C VAL A 24 -2.97 1.97 26.98
N PRO A 25 -3.50 2.30 28.18
CA PRO A 25 -2.99 3.43 28.96
C PRO A 25 -1.48 3.28 29.18
N GLU A 26 -0.74 4.37 28.98
CA GLU A 26 0.73 4.40 29.07
C GLU A 26 1.25 3.73 30.37
N SER A 27 0.64 4.07 31.52
CA SER A 27 1.00 3.55 32.84
C SER A 27 0.89 2.03 32.98
N HIS A 28 0.20 1.37 32.04
CA HIS A 28 -0.03 -0.06 32.03
C HIS A 28 0.64 -0.79 30.86
N ALA A 29 1.31 -0.08 29.95
CA ALA A 29 1.86 -0.64 28.71
C ALA A 29 2.81 -1.82 28.97
N VAL A 30 3.79 -1.66 29.86
CA VAL A 30 4.76 -2.72 30.22
C VAL A 30 4.06 -3.94 30.82
N LYS A 31 3.07 -3.72 31.70
CA LYS A 31 2.31 -4.81 32.34
C LYS A 31 1.52 -5.61 31.30
N VAL A 32 0.84 -4.93 30.38
CA VAL A 32 0.08 -5.58 29.31
C VAL A 32 0.99 -6.33 28.33
N TYR A 33 2.10 -5.71 27.91
CA TYR A 33 3.11 -6.33 27.06
C TYR A 33 3.65 -7.65 27.68
N ASN A 34 4.13 -7.59 28.92
CA ASN A 34 4.65 -8.77 29.62
C ASN A 34 3.59 -9.86 29.76
N LYS A 35 2.32 -9.47 29.97
CA LYS A 35 1.23 -10.44 30.04
C LYS A 35 1.04 -11.16 28.72
N ILE A 36 0.99 -10.43 27.59
CA ILE A 36 0.85 -11.01 26.26
C ILE A 36 1.99 -12.00 25.98
N PHE A 37 3.23 -11.62 26.27
CA PHE A 37 4.39 -12.50 26.11
C PHE A 37 4.30 -13.76 26.98
N SER A 38 3.95 -13.61 28.27
CA SER A 38 3.80 -14.77 29.17
C SER A 38 2.72 -15.75 28.70
N MET A 39 1.61 -15.23 28.16
CA MET A 39 0.54 -16.04 27.58
C MET A 39 1.02 -16.74 26.30
N GLY A 40 1.71 -16.01 25.42
CA GLY A 40 2.35 -16.57 24.24
C GLY A 40 3.27 -17.75 24.56
N GLU A 41 4.13 -17.61 25.56
CA GLU A 41 5.01 -18.69 26.04
C GLU A 41 4.23 -19.90 26.56
N SER A 42 3.14 -19.69 27.31
CA SER A 42 2.29 -20.80 27.77
C SER A 42 1.61 -21.56 26.62
N LEU A 43 1.39 -20.88 25.49
CA LEU A 43 0.68 -21.40 24.33
C LEU A 43 1.61 -21.96 23.25
N LYS A 44 2.94 -21.81 23.39
CA LYS A 44 3.94 -22.18 22.37
C LYS A 44 3.95 -23.65 21.94
N LYS A 45 3.40 -24.56 22.77
CA LYS A 45 3.25 -25.98 22.40
C LYS A 45 2.13 -26.21 21.38
N GLN A 46 1.20 -25.26 21.26
CA GLN A 46 0.02 -25.34 20.41
C GLN A 46 0.09 -24.35 19.24
N TYR A 47 0.80 -23.24 19.41
CA TYR A 47 0.86 -22.14 18.44
C TYR A 47 2.31 -21.67 18.22
N ILE A 48 2.49 -20.84 17.19
CA ILE A 48 3.75 -20.13 16.92
C ILE A 48 4.10 -19.27 18.15
N PRO A 49 5.38 -19.26 18.58
CA PRO A 49 5.82 -18.40 19.68
C PRO A 49 5.50 -16.92 19.40
N VAL A 50 5.12 -16.20 20.45
CA VAL A 50 5.06 -14.73 20.39
C VAL A 50 6.49 -14.21 20.37
N VAL A 51 6.79 -13.37 19.38
CA VAL A 51 8.10 -12.75 19.19
C VAL A 51 7.94 -11.27 18.94
N ASP A 52 8.97 -10.49 19.28
CA ASP A 52 9.03 -9.09 18.87
C ASP A 52 9.31 -8.99 17.37
N ALA A 53 8.71 -7.99 16.73
CA ALA A 53 8.96 -7.63 15.35
C ALA A 53 9.27 -6.13 15.26
N GLY A 54 10.34 -5.79 14.54
CA GLY A 54 10.73 -4.40 14.28
C GLY A 54 10.11 -3.82 13.01
N TYR A 55 10.35 -2.53 12.79
CA TYR A 55 9.83 -1.81 11.61
C TYR A 55 10.25 -2.42 10.28
N GLY A 56 11.45 -3.01 10.16
CA GLY A 56 11.87 -3.67 8.91
C GLY A 56 10.95 -4.81 8.48
N ALA A 57 10.44 -5.61 9.42
CA ALA A 57 9.46 -6.65 9.13
C ALA A 57 8.10 -6.05 8.72
N ILE A 58 7.68 -4.98 9.42
CA ILE A 58 6.44 -4.25 9.10
C ILE A 58 6.51 -3.65 7.70
N ASP A 59 7.63 -3.02 7.33
CA ASP A 59 7.84 -2.41 6.03
C ASP A 59 7.83 -3.46 4.91
N SER A 60 8.52 -4.60 5.11
CA SER A 60 8.46 -5.76 4.20
C SER A 60 7.02 -6.23 3.98
N MET A 61 6.31 -6.56 5.06
CA MET A 61 4.97 -7.16 4.97
C MET A 61 3.91 -6.15 4.47
N SER A 62 4.06 -4.87 4.83
CA SER A 62 3.18 -3.80 4.33
C SER A 62 3.37 -3.58 2.82
N ALA A 63 4.61 -3.66 2.31
CA ALA A 63 4.90 -3.62 0.88
C ALA A 63 4.30 -4.84 0.15
N GLU A 64 4.37 -6.03 0.74
CA GLU A 64 3.71 -7.25 0.22
C GLU A 64 2.18 -7.09 0.11
N LYS A 65 1.55 -6.39 1.06
CA LYS A 65 0.13 -6.00 1.00
C LYS A 65 -0.16 -4.77 0.17
N GLY A 66 0.88 -4.09 -0.30
CA GLY A 66 0.78 -2.83 -1.01
C GLY A 66 0.12 -1.73 -0.20
N TYR A 67 0.28 -1.69 1.11
CA TYR A 67 -0.09 -0.51 1.89
C TYR A 67 0.85 0.65 1.57
N ARG A 68 0.38 1.87 1.83
CA ARG A 68 1.07 3.10 1.39
C ARG A 68 1.66 3.76 2.61
N HIS A 69 2.93 4.12 2.52
CA HIS A 69 3.60 4.91 3.53
C HIS A 69 3.47 6.39 3.22
N TRP A 70 2.98 7.18 4.19
CA TRP A 70 2.78 8.61 4.01
C TRP A 70 4.08 9.36 3.68
N HIS A 71 5.22 8.91 4.21
CA HIS A 71 6.50 9.56 4.00
C HIS A 71 7.20 9.13 2.70
N ALA A 72 6.67 8.13 1.97
CA ALA A 72 7.29 7.58 0.77
C ALA A 72 6.35 7.62 -0.45
N ASP A 73 5.18 6.97 -0.37
CA ASP A 73 4.30 6.72 -1.51
C ASP A 73 3.27 7.84 -1.74
N VAL A 74 2.90 8.54 -0.67
CA VAL A 74 1.89 9.60 -0.67
C VAL A 74 2.55 10.91 -0.25
N SER A 75 1.98 12.03 -0.67
CA SER A 75 2.35 13.36 -0.19
C SER A 75 1.23 14.34 -0.58
N ASN A 76 1.36 15.60 -0.15
CA ASN A 76 0.44 16.66 -0.57
C ASN A 76 0.48 16.94 -2.09
N ALA A 77 1.46 16.41 -2.82
CA ALA A 77 1.60 16.56 -4.28
C ALA A 77 1.01 15.38 -5.09
N VAL A 78 0.37 14.42 -4.41
CA VAL A 78 -0.14 13.19 -5.02
C VAL A 78 -1.60 13.01 -4.62
N THR A 79 -2.47 12.77 -5.60
CA THR A 79 -3.88 12.51 -5.30
C THR A 79 -4.10 11.05 -4.87
N PRO A 80 -5.17 10.73 -4.11
CA PRO A 80 -5.51 9.35 -3.76
C PRO A 80 -5.65 8.42 -4.98
N MET A 81 -6.15 8.93 -6.11
CA MET A 81 -6.29 8.15 -7.33
C MET A 81 -4.94 7.86 -8.00
N GLU A 82 -4.02 8.83 -8.00
CA GLU A 82 -2.64 8.62 -8.47
C GLU A 82 -1.90 7.61 -7.59
N ALA A 83 -2.02 7.70 -6.26
CA ALA A 83 -1.43 6.76 -5.29
C ALA A 83 -2.10 5.37 -5.29
N ASN A 84 -3.02 5.12 -6.22
CA ASN A 84 -3.77 3.88 -6.37
C ASN A 84 -4.61 3.51 -5.13
N ILE A 85 -4.93 4.48 -4.26
CA ILE A 85 -5.81 4.35 -3.08
C ILE A 85 -7.18 5.01 -3.32
N GLY A 86 -7.57 5.23 -4.57
CA GLY A 86 -8.84 5.89 -4.92
C GLY A 86 -10.08 5.23 -4.31
N PHE A 87 -10.01 3.95 -3.89
CA PHE A 87 -11.10 3.27 -3.20
C PHE A 87 -11.51 3.96 -1.87
N THR A 88 -10.64 4.78 -1.27
CA THR A 88 -10.96 5.51 -0.03
C THR A 88 -11.81 6.76 -0.26
N VAL A 89 -11.87 7.28 -1.49
CA VAL A 89 -12.58 8.55 -1.82
C VAL A 89 -13.61 8.39 -2.92
N VAL A 90 -13.39 7.49 -3.89
CA VAL A 90 -14.26 7.31 -5.06
C VAL A 90 -15.67 6.83 -4.70
N PRO A 91 -15.88 5.91 -3.74
CA PRO A 91 -17.23 5.52 -3.33
C PRO A 91 -18.05 6.72 -2.85
N THR A 92 -17.49 7.57 -1.99
CA THR A 92 -18.12 8.80 -1.51
C THR A 92 -18.42 9.77 -2.65
N LEU A 93 -17.50 9.93 -3.60
CA LEU A 93 -17.75 10.77 -4.79
C LEU A 93 -18.94 10.28 -5.61
N LYS A 94 -19.10 8.96 -5.77
CA LYS A 94 -20.20 8.35 -6.55
C LYS A 94 -21.53 8.37 -5.80
N GLU A 95 -21.51 8.06 -4.50
CA GLU A 95 -22.71 8.06 -3.67
C GLU A 95 -23.40 9.43 -3.71
N TRP A 96 -22.62 10.50 -3.69
CA TRP A 96 -23.14 11.87 -3.71
C TRP A 96 -23.48 12.40 -5.10
N GLU A 97 -22.94 11.79 -6.18
CA GLU A 97 -23.46 12.00 -7.54
C GLU A 97 -24.91 11.48 -7.67
N HIS A 98 -25.33 10.54 -6.83
CA HIS A 98 -26.65 9.88 -6.91
C HIS A 98 -27.48 10.07 -5.64
N SER A 99 -27.04 10.93 -4.72
CA SER A 99 -27.69 11.15 -3.42
C SER A 99 -29.01 11.88 -3.56
N ASP A 100 -29.95 11.53 -2.68
CA ASP A 100 -31.26 12.15 -2.50
C ASP A 100 -31.18 13.70 -2.58
N PRO A 101 -32.01 14.36 -3.43
CA PRO A 101 -32.06 15.81 -3.54
C PRO A 101 -32.39 16.52 -2.21
N THR A 102 -32.84 15.81 -1.17
CA THR A 102 -33.06 16.36 0.18
C THR A 102 -31.78 16.53 1.02
N ILE A 103 -30.65 15.92 0.64
CA ILE A 103 -29.37 16.09 1.33
C ILE A 103 -28.74 17.42 0.90
N SER A 104 -28.48 18.32 1.86
CA SER A 104 -27.91 19.63 1.57
C SER A 104 -26.52 19.54 0.92
N GLU A 105 -26.25 20.41 -0.05
CA GLU A 105 -24.96 20.45 -0.77
C GLU A 105 -23.76 20.66 0.17
N LYS A 106 -23.93 21.40 1.28
CA LYS A 106 -22.89 21.56 2.32
C LYS A 106 -22.48 20.24 2.97
N LYS A 107 -23.39 19.26 3.10
CA LYS A 107 -23.06 17.93 3.63
C LYS A 107 -22.33 17.06 2.61
N LYS A 108 -22.28 17.49 1.35
CA LYS A 108 -21.61 16.79 0.24
C LYS A 108 -20.23 17.39 -0.06
N GLU A 109 -19.71 18.34 0.72
CA GLU A 109 -18.39 18.94 0.46
C GLU A 109 -17.29 18.38 1.38
N PHE A 110 -16.13 18.13 0.80
CA PHE A 110 -14.88 17.89 1.51
C PHE A 110 -13.72 18.55 0.75
N VAL A 111 -12.63 18.84 1.46
CA VAL A 111 -11.45 19.51 0.89
C VAL A 111 -10.87 18.68 -0.27
N GLY A 112 -10.80 19.28 -1.45
CA GLY A 112 -10.27 18.62 -2.66
C GLY A 112 -11.29 17.87 -3.52
N ARG A 113 -12.59 17.86 -3.16
CA ARG A 113 -13.65 17.17 -3.92
C ARG A 113 -13.67 17.55 -5.41
N SER A 114 -13.75 18.85 -5.72
CA SER A 114 -13.85 19.34 -7.10
C SER A 114 -12.64 18.94 -7.96
N ALA A 115 -11.43 19.02 -7.39
CA ALA A 115 -10.20 18.60 -8.04
C ALA A 115 -10.21 17.09 -8.35
N LEU A 116 -10.67 16.25 -7.42
CA LEU A 116 -10.78 14.80 -7.64
C LEU A 116 -11.86 14.45 -8.67
N GLN A 117 -12.98 15.17 -8.71
CA GLN A 117 -14.01 14.97 -9.74
C GLN A 117 -13.48 15.31 -11.14
N ALA A 118 -12.79 16.45 -11.28
CA ALA A 118 -12.15 16.83 -12.53
C ALA A 118 -11.11 15.79 -12.97
N GLN A 119 -10.24 15.35 -12.06
CA GLN A 119 -9.22 14.33 -12.36
C GLN A 119 -9.85 12.98 -12.77
N ARG A 120 -10.99 12.59 -12.18
CA ARG A 120 -11.71 11.36 -12.56
C ARG A 120 -12.27 11.46 -13.99
N ALA A 121 -12.80 12.63 -14.37
CA ALA A 121 -13.32 12.88 -15.71
C ALA A 121 -12.21 12.90 -16.77
N GLU A 122 -11.10 13.57 -16.47
CA GLU A 122 -9.94 13.67 -17.38
C GLU A 122 -9.20 12.32 -17.53
N GLY A 123 -9.08 11.58 -16.42
CA GLY A 123 -8.29 10.36 -16.32
C GLY A 123 -6.84 10.61 -15.90
N LEU A 124 -6.23 9.59 -15.32
CA LEU A 124 -4.89 9.70 -14.73
C LEU A 124 -3.81 9.80 -15.81
N LYS A 125 -2.91 10.79 -15.67
CA LYS A 125 -1.67 10.92 -16.45
C LYS A 125 -0.45 10.32 -15.75
N ARG A 126 -0.58 10.12 -14.44
CA ARG A 126 0.43 9.55 -13.56
C ARG A 126 -0.23 8.55 -12.61
N LYS A 127 0.43 7.44 -12.30
CA LYS A 127 -0.11 6.41 -11.39
C LYS A 127 1.00 5.65 -10.68
N LEU A 128 0.85 5.42 -9.37
CA LEU A 128 1.68 4.53 -8.58
C LEU A 128 1.40 3.08 -9.00
N ILE A 129 2.43 2.34 -9.37
CA ILE A 129 2.36 0.92 -9.73
C ILE A 129 3.24 0.08 -8.82
N CYS A 130 2.93 -1.21 -8.75
CA CYS A 130 3.75 -2.22 -8.08
C CYS A 130 4.52 -3.01 -9.13
N LEU A 131 5.82 -3.10 -8.97
CA LEU A 131 6.73 -3.92 -9.75
C LEU A 131 7.36 -4.96 -8.82
N VAL A 132 7.38 -6.22 -9.25
CA VAL A 132 7.99 -7.33 -8.52
C VAL A 132 9.20 -7.81 -9.32
N ILE A 133 10.36 -7.82 -8.69
CA ILE A 133 11.63 -8.28 -9.25
C ILE A 133 11.93 -9.67 -8.68
N ASP A 134 12.25 -10.62 -9.55
CA ASP A 134 12.62 -11.98 -9.15
C ASP A 134 14.11 -12.06 -8.83
N ASP A 135 14.50 -11.28 -7.81
CA ASP A 135 15.86 -11.06 -7.35
C ASP A 135 15.81 -10.57 -5.89
N ASP A 136 16.85 -10.87 -5.10
CA ASP A 136 17.03 -10.40 -3.73
C ASP A 136 17.92 -9.15 -3.63
N LYS A 137 18.40 -8.64 -4.78
CA LYS A 137 19.20 -7.43 -4.87
C LYS A 137 18.51 -6.25 -4.16
N PRO A 138 19.17 -5.62 -3.16
CA PRO A 138 18.58 -4.52 -2.43
C PRO A 138 18.46 -3.29 -3.33
N LEU A 139 17.24 -2.75 -3.39
CA LEU A 139 16.96 -1.42 -3.92
C LEU A 139 16.83 -0.43 -2.74
N HIS A 140 17.04 0.84 -3.03
CA HIS A 140 17.07 1.93 -2.05
C HIS A 140 16.03 3.02 -2.33
N GLY A 141 15.43 3.03 -3.52
CA GLY A 141 14.56 4.11 -4.00
C GLY A 141 15.30 5.04 -4.96
N LEU A 142 14.52 5.75 -5.78
CA LEU A 142 14.96 6.61 -6.88
C LEU A 142 15.56 5.88 -8.09
N GLU A 143 15.64 4.55 -8.07
CA GLU A 143 15.97 3.78 -9.27
C GLU A 143 14.97 4.06 -10.38
N THR A 144 15.44 4.02 -11.63
CA THR A 144 14.61 4.39 -12.78
C THR A 144 13.63 3.28 -13.13
N ILE A 145 12.38 3.64 -13.41
CA ILE A 145 11.36 2.71 -13.91
C ILE A 145 11.29 2.87 -15.42
N TRP A 146 11.55 1.78 -16.13
CA TRP A 146 11.47 1.76 -17.58
C TRP A 146 10.31 0.93 -18.07
N ARG A 147 9.72 1.36 -19.19
CA ARG A 147 8.65 0.67 -19.90
C ARG A 147 8.92 0.73 -21.40
N ASN A 148 9.00 -0.42 -22.07
CA ASN A 148 9.20 -0.51 -23.52
C ASN A 148 10.39 0.30 -24.06
N GLY A 149 11.46 0.44 -23.26
CA GLY A 149 12.65 1.21 -23.64
C GLY A 149 12.64 2.68 -23.22
N ASP A 150 11.54 3.21 -22.69
CA ASP A 150 11.45 4.58 -22.17
C ASP A 150 11.54 4.63 -20.65
N CYS A 151 12.24 5.64 -20.11
CA CYS A 151 12.26 5.92 -18.68
C CYS A 151 10.97 6.66 -18.30
N VAL A 152 10.02 5.95 -17.69
CA VAL A 152 8.66 6.46 -17.42
C VAL A 152 8.46 6.93 -15.98
N GLY A 153 9.48 6.81 -15.13
CA GLY A 153 9.39 7.19 -13.72
C GLY A 153 10.56 6.72 -12.89
N TYR A 154 10.35 6.66 -11.57
CA TYR A 154 11.34 6.18 -10.62
C TYR A 154 10.67 5.53 -9.40
N VAL A 155 11.41 4.65 -8.74
CA VAL A 155 11.01 3.95 -7.52
C VAL A 155 10.89 4.96 -6.37
N LYS A 156 9.79 4.85 -5.62
CA LYS A 156 9.48 5.67 -4.44
C LYS A 156 9.77 4.91 -3.15
N SER A 157 9.31 3.67 -3.08
CA SER A 157 9.55 2.78 -1.95
C SER A 157 9.85 1.38 -2.46
N THR A 158 10.61 0.64 -1.68
CA THR A 158 11.02 -0.71 -2.01
C THR A 158 11.25 -1.51 -0.75
N ALA A 159 10.98 -2.81 -0.82
CA ALA A 159 11.28 -3.75 0.25
C ALA A 159 11.50 -5.15 -0.33
N TYR A 160 12.29 -5.96 0.35
CA TYR A 160 12.33 -7.38 0.08
C TYR A 160 11.15 -8.06 0.78
N GLY A 161 10.25 -8.67 0.01
CA GLY A 161 9.13 -9.42 0.54
C GLY A 161 9.57 -10.81 0.99
N HIS A 162 9.81 -10.98 2.28
CA HIS A 162 10.27 -12.25 2.85
C HIS A 162 9.27 -13.40 2.67
N THR A 163 7.97 -13.12 2.58
CA THR A 163 6.93 -14.14 2.38
C THR A 163 6.89 -14.62 0.94
N ILE A 164 7.08 -13.70 -0.02
CA ILE A 164 7.03 -14.02 -1.45
C ILE A 164 8.41 -14.33 -2.07
N GLY A 165 9.50 -14.10 -1.33
CA GLY A 165 10.88 -14.33 -1.76
C GLY A 165 11.32 -13.44 -2.92
N LYS A 166 10.84 -12.19 -3.00
CA LYS A 166 11.04 -11.30 -4.14
C LYS A 166 11.14 -9.84 -3.69
N THR A 167 11.91 -9.03 -4.43
CA THR A 167 11.96 -7.58 -4.21
C THR A 167 10.72 -6.91 -4.80
N ILE A 168 10.12 -6.00 -4.03
CA ILE A 168 8.92 -5.23 -4.41
C ILE A 168 9.32 -3.77 -4.50
N ALA A 169 9.02 -3.14 -5.64
CA ALA A 169 9.24 -1.73 -5.88
C ALA A 169 7.92 -1.03 -6.23
N TYR A 170 7.59 0.04 -5.50
CA TYR A 170 6.51 0.95 -5.83
C TYR A 170 7.05 2.22 -6.43
N GLY A 171 6.43 2.72 -7.50
CA GLY A 171 6.81 4.00 -8.08
C GLY A 171 5.78 4.53 -9.07
N PHE A 172 5.86 5.83 -9.33
CA PHE A 172 4.94 6.49 -10.26
C PHE A 172 5.42 6.30 -11.68
N VAL A 173 4.49 5.92 -12.56
CA VAL A 173 4.70 5.99 -14.02
C VAL A 173 3.90 7.15 -14.60
N GLU A 174 4.50 7.88 -15.52
CA GLU A 174 3.94 9.05 -16.19
C GLU A 174 3.77 8.78 -17.68
N CYS A 175 2.58 9.04 -18.22
CA CYS A 175 2.31 8.80 -19.64
C CYS A 175 3.12 9.70 -20.56
N SER A 176 3.39 10.95 -20.16
CA SER A 176 4.13 11.94 -20.96
C SER A 176 5.57 11.56 -21.25
N LYS A 177 6.14 10.64 -20.48
CA LYS A 177 7.51 10.14 -20.65
C LYS A 177 7.60 8.89 -21.55
N SER A 178 6.46 8.38 -22.01
CA SER A 178 6.38 7.24 -22.93
C SER A 178 6.43 7.75 -24.38
N SER A 179 7.18 7.08 -25.24
CA SER A 179 7.19 7.31 -26.69
C SER A 179 5.85 6.98 -27.35
N ASP A 180 5.05 6.10 -26.75
CA ASP A 180 3.65 5.82 -27.07
C ASP A 180 2.74 6.21 -25.88
N PRO A 181 2.41 7.50 -25.70
CA PRO A 181 1.67 7.98 -24.54
C PRO A 181 0.17 7.68 -24.69
N PRO A 182 -0.46 6.96 -23.74
CA PRO A 182 -1.89 6.76 -23.77
C PRO A 182 -2.61 8.07 -23.40
N ARG A 183 -3.85 8.26 -23.87
CA ARG A 183 -4.69 9.40 -23.42
C ARG A 183 -4.85 9.42 -21.90
N LYS A 184 -4.95 8.26 -21.26
CA LYS A 184 -4.97 8.09 -19.80
C LYS A 184 -4.35 6.74 -19.44
N ILE A 185 -3.72 6.66 -18.28
CA ILE A 185 -3.18 5.40 -17.77
C ILE A 185 -4.35 4.46 -17.44
N THR A 186 -4.33 3.29 -18.07
CA THR A 186 -5.30 2.21 -17.85
C THR A 186 -4.59 0.93 -17.48
N ASN A 187 -5.28 0.01 -16.80
CA ASN A 187 -4.71 -1.31 -16.48
C ASN A 187 -4.29 -2.06 -17.76
N LYS A 188 -5.05 -1.93 -18.86
CA LYS A 188 -4.70 -2.52 -20.16
C LYS A 188 -3.39 -1.97 -20.72
N TRP A 189 -3.16 -0.65 -20.62
CA TRP A 189 -1.91 -0.04 -21.09
C TRP A 189 -0.71 -0.45 -20.23
N LEU A 190 -0.91 -0.53 -18.90
CA LEU A 190 0.11 -1.02 -17.99
C LEU A 190 0.49 -2.47 -18.31
N GLN A 191 -0.48 -3.37 -18.44
CA GLN A 191 -0.25 -4.80 -18.70
C GLN A 191 0.43 -5.11 -20.03
N LYS A 192 0.28 -4.23 -21.05
CA LYS A 192 0.96 -4.39 -22.34
C LYS A 192 2.44 -4.01 -22.32
N GLY A 193 2.91 -3.34 -21.25
CA GLY A 193 4.29 -2.89 -21.14
C GLY A 193 5.24 -4.01 -20.67
N THR A 194 6.48 -3.97 -21.16
CA THR A 194 7.60 -4.71 -20.57
C THR A 194 8.39 -3.76 -19.67
N TYR A 195 8.68 -4.18 -18.45
CA TYR A 195 9.26 -3.32 -17.42
C TYR A 195 10.65 -3.80 -16.96
N PHE A 196 11.50 -2.84 -16.63
CA PHE A 196 12.74 -3.08 -15.90
C PHE A 196 13.04 -1.93 -14.94
N ILE A 197 13.72 -2.24 -13.84
CA ILE A 197 14.30 -1.25 -12.93
C ILE A 197 15.75 -1.01 -13.35
N GLY A 198 16.11 0.25 -13.57
CA GLY A 198 17.48 0.65 -13.81
C GLY A 198 18.18 1.02 -12.50
N ASP A 199 19.12 0.17 -12.05
CA ASP A 199 19.92 0.37 -10.85
C ASP A 199 21.41 0.34 -11.19
N LYS A 200 22.14 1.43 -10.90
CA LYS A 200 23.60 1.54 -11.09
C LYS A 200 24.12 1.09 -12.48
N GLY A 201 23.33 1.34 -13.53
CA GLY A 201 23.66 0.97 -14.92
C GLY A 201 23.18 -0.42 -15.34
N GLU A 202 22.69 -1.24 -14.42
CA GLU A 202 22.08 -2.53 -14.70
C GLU A 202 20.57 -2.41 -14.94
N ARG A 203 20.01 -3.40 -15.64
CA ARG A 203 18.57 -3.50 -15.89
C ARG A 203 18.04 -4.76 -15.25
N LEU A 204 17.23 -4.59 -14.20
CA LEU A 204 16.59 -5.68 -13.48
C LEU A 204 15.19 -5.93 -14.07
N PRO A 205 14.90 -7.10 -14.68
CA PRO A 205 13.58 -7.41 -15.21
C PRO A 205 12.53 -7.33 -14.09
N ALA A 206 11.43 -6.63 -14.37
CA ALA A 206 10.38 -6.42 -13.37
C ALA A 206 9.00 -6.80 -13.93
N LYS A 207 8.19 -7.45 -13.08
CA LYS A 207 6.83 -7.83 -13.41
C LYS A 207 5.83 -6.88 -12.78
N LEU A 208 4.94 -6.32 -13.59
CA LEU A 208 3.82 -5.53 -13.09
C LEU A 208 2.86 -6.38 -12.24
N SER A 209 2.52 -5.88 -11.06
CA SER A 209 1.41 -6.40 -10.25
C SER A 209 0.28 -5.38 -10.15
N LEU A 210 -0.93 -5.77 -10.58
CA LEU A 210 -2.13 -4.93 -10.47
C LEU A 210 -2.85 -5.06 -9.12
N LYS A 211 -2.57 -6.14 -8.39
CA LYS A 211 -3.04 -6.38 -7.02
C LYS A 211 -1.83 -6.40 -6.09
N CYS A 212 -2.05 -6.40 -4.78
CA CYS A 212 -0.94 -6.63 -3.86
C CYS A 212 -0.30 -8.01 -4.13
N PRO A 213 1.04 -8.12 -4.05
CA PRO A 213 1.73 -9.38 -4.25
C PRO A 213 1.30 -10.49 -3.28
N TYR A 214 0.94 -10.15 -2.04
CA TYR A 214 0.57 -11.11 -1.01
C TYR A 214 -0.93 -11.05 -0.64
N ASP A 215 -1.53 -12.24 -0.57
CA ASP A 215 -2.95 -12.49 -0.29
C ASP A 215 -3.90 -11.42 -0.88
N PRO A 216 -3.98 -11.31 -2.22
CA PRO A 216 -4.82 -10.31 -2.87
C PRO A 216 -6.32 -10.47 -2.63
N SER A 217 -6.72 -11.61 -2.05
CA SER A 217 -8.09 -11.90 -1.63
C SER A 217 -8.40 -11.54 -0.18
N ASN A 218 -7.39 -11.09 0.59
CA ASN A 218 -7.50 -10.81 2.02
C ASN A 218 -8.04 -11.99 2.85
N LYS A 219 -7.81 -13.24 2.42
CA LYS A 219 -8.24 -14.42 3.16
C LYS A 219 -7.63 -14.49 4.56
N LYS A 220 -6.37 -14.07 4.70
CA LYS A 220 -5.63 -14.04 5.97
C LYS A 220 -6.17 -13.02 6.97
N LEU A 221 -6.88 -11.99 6.47
CA LEU A 221 -7.53 -10.98 7.31
C LEU A 221 -8.91 -11.42 7.83
N MET A 222 -9.54 -12.36 7.13
CA MET A 222 -10.95 -12.74 7.35
C MET A 222 -11.12 -13.94 8.28
N ILE A 223 -10.08 -14.77 8.39
CA ILE A 223 -10.02 -15.90 9.34
C ILE A 223 -9.96 -15.43 10.81
#